data_AF-A0A0C3FJ55-F1
#
_entry.id   AF-A0A0C3FJ55-F1
#
_cell.length_a   1.000
_cell.length_b   1.000
_cell.length_c   1.000
_cell.angle_alpha   90.00
_cell.angle_beta   90.00
_cell.angle_gamma   90.00
#
_symmetry.space_group_name_H-M   'P 1'
#
loop_
_entity.id
_entity.type
_entity.pdbx_description
1 polymer ?
#
loop_
_entity_poly.entity_id
_entity_poly.type
_entity_poly.pdbx_seq_one_letter_code
_entity_poly.pdbx_strand_id
1 'polypeptide(L)'
;MANPVAIADRATPDCSTIFSGYLAANASGAFKSFALNSKGQVAYIGDAKNPMKVEFQECQSLEVGEPHDTQKSGRIYVPSKNKCIAITNQQNAVGPYYTSLDTCNTEYPQRWVLNTANNNAIYWSGDSDEEGTILQGGCGLLGYKSHNRGVPVITHSNNQITVECKGTPFRLAKAPH
;
A
#
# COMPACT_ATOMS: atom_id res chain seq x y z
N MET A 1 26.01 27.08 23.27
CA MET A 1 24.56 26.93 23.46
C MET A 1 24.00 26.28 22.20
N ALA A 2 23.13 25.30 22.40
CA ALA A 2 22.48 24.35 21.49
C ALA A 2 22.69 24.48 19.96
N ASN A 3 23.23 23.41 19.36
CA ASN A 3 23.01 23.07 17.95
C ASN A 3 21.49 22.91 17.71
N PRO A 4 20.96 23.39 16.57
CA PRO A 4 19.63 22.98 16.15
C PRO A 4 19.66 21.46 15.95
N VAL A 5 18.91 20.76 16.79
CA VAL A 5 18.57 19.36 16.57
C VAL A 5 17.89 19.32 15.21
N ALA A 6 18.56 18.71 14.22
CA ALA A 6 17.94 18.39 12.95
C ALA A 6 16.64 17.64 13.28
N ILE A 7 15.52 18.29 13.03
CA ILE A 7 14.20 17.68 13.05
C ILE A 7 14.31 16.58 12.01
N ALA A 8 14.39 15.33 12.45
CA ALA A 8 14.39 14.17 11.57
C ALA A 8 13.33 14.36 10.49
N ASP A 9 13.74 14.24 9.21
CA ASP A 9 12.95 14.36 7.97
C ASP A 9 11.50 13.91 8.10
N ARG A 10 10.68 14.76 8.72
CA ARG A 10 9.23 14.64 8.71
C ARG A 10 8.81 15.34 7.44
N ALA A 11 8.19 14.55 6.56
CA ALA A 11 7.60 14.95 5.30
C ALA A 11 8.60 15.14 4.17
N THR A 12 8.57 14.21 3.21
CA THR A 12 8.53 14.62 1.81
C THR A 12 7.50 15.77 1.71
N PRO A 13 7.92 17.03 1.48
CA PRO A 13 7.15 18.24 1.78
C PRO A 13 5.82 18.39 1.03
N ASP A 14 5.55 17.51 0.07
CA ASP A 14 4.47 17.55 -0.89
C ASP A 14 3.38 16.48 -0.65
N CYS A 15 3.55 15.63 0.37
CA CYS A 15 2.57 14.60 0.71
C CYS A 15 1.53 15.11 1.71
N SER A 16 0.25 14.95 1.39
CA SER A 16 -0.86 15.31 2.27
C SER A 16 -1.82 14.13 2.49
N THR A 17 -2.25 13.94 3.73
CA THR A 17 -3.21 12.88 4.06
C THR A 17 -4.58 13.22 3.50
N ILE A 18 -5.07 12.41 2.57
CA ILE A 18 -6.40 12.56 1.97
C ILE A 18 -7.41 11.56 2.54
N PHE A 19 -6.94 10.45 3.10
CA PHE A 19 -7.79 9.46 3.76
C PHE A 19 -7.07 8.81 4.93
N SER A 20 -7.78 8.57 6.03
CA SER A 20 -7.26 7.83 7.18
C SER A 20 -8.25 6.74 7.57
N GLY A 21 -7.74 5.58 7.98
CA GLY A 21 -8.60 4.46 8.37
C GLY A 21 -7.80 3.21 8.69
N TYR A 22 -8.46 2.07 8.69
CA TYR A 22 -7.85 0.77 8.87
C TYR A 22 -7.69 0.09 7.52
N LEU A 23 -6.46 -0.33 7.18
CA LEU A 23 -6.24 -1.09 5.96
C LEU A 23 -7.01 -2.40 6.05
N ALA A 24 -7.84 -2.70 5.05
CA ALA A 24 -8.76 -3.82 5.10
C ALA A 24 -8.93 -4.53 3.75
N ALA A 25 -9.22 -5.82 3.83
CA ALA A 25 -9.76 -6.62 2.74
C ALA A 25 -11.29 -6.50 2.74
N ASN A 26 -11.92 -6.56 1.57
CA ASN A 26 -13.37 -6.80 1.49
C ASN A 26 -13.59 -8.30 1.35
N ALA A 27 -13.70 -8.97 2.48
CA ALA A 27 -13.84 -10.42 2.57
C ALA A 27 -15.33 -10.77 2.74
N SER A 28 -15.94 -11.32 1.69
CA SER A 28 -17.35 -11.72 1.66
C SER A 28 -18.34 -10.59 1.98
N GLY A 29 -18.05 -9.37 1.52
CA GLY A 29 -18.91 -8.20 1.72
C GLY A 29 -18.70 -7.49 3.05
N ALA A 30 -17.80 -7.99 3.91
CA ALA A 30 -17.40 -7.34 5.14
C ALA A 30 -15.95 -6.88 5.05
N PHE A 31 -15.66 -5.69 5.60
CA PHE A 31 -14.28 -5.27 5.76
C PHE A 31 -13.61 -6.08 6.86
N LYS A 32 -12.40 -6.57 6.57
CA LYS A 32 -11.56 -7.31 7.53
C LYS A 32 -10.18 -6.71 7.57
N SER A 33 -9.78 -6.21 8.74
CA SER A 33 -8.54 -5.45 8.87
C SER A 33 -7.31 -6.31 8.63
N PHE A 34 -6.35 -5.77 7.89
CA PHE A 34 -4.97 -6.23 7.88
C PHE A 34 -4.26 -5.79 9.16
N ALA A 35 -3.15 -6.46 9.46
CA ALA A 35 -2.27 -6.18 10.57
C ALA A 35 -0.81 -6.13 10.08
N LEU A 36 0.11 -5.80 11.00
CA LEU A 36 1.54 -6.05 10.79
C LEU A 36 1.93 -7.32 11.53
N ASN A 37 2.71 -8.19 10.88
CA ASN A 37 3.36 -9.29 11.59
C ASN A 37 4.63 -8.81 12.33
N SER A 38 5.29 -9.73 13.03
CA SER A 38 6.51 -9.45 13.80
C SER A 38 7.69 -8.93 12.96
N LYS A 39 7.64 -9.12 11.64
CA LYS A 39 8.65 -8.65 10.67
C LYS A 39 8.29 -7.31 10.04
N GLY A 40 7.17 -6.68 10.44
CA GLY A 40 6.71 -5.43 9.84
C GLY A 40 6.13 -5.61 8.42
N GLN A 41 5.67 -6.82 8.08
CA GLN A 41 5.02 -7.09 6.80
C GLN A 41 3.50 -7.00 6.96
N VAL A 42 2.79 -6.58 5.91
CA VAL A 42 1.32 -6.61 5.92
C VAL A 42 0.86 -8.06 5.97
N ALA A 43 0.00 -8.35 6.94
CA ALA A 43 -0.49 -9.68 7.23
C ALA A 43 -2.01 -9.68 7.38
N TYR A 44 -2.62 -10.82 7.08
CA TYR A 44 -4.03 -11.06 7.32
C TYR A 44 -4.19 -12.10 8.42
N ILE A 45 -4.73 -11.69 9.57
CA ILE A 45 -4.91 -12.54 10.76
C ILE A 45 -6.40 -12.80 11.02
N GLY A 46 -7.30 -11.98 10.46
CA GLY A 46 -8.75 -12.20 10.48
C GLY A 46 -9.43 -12.07 11.85
N ASP A 47 -8.68 -11.71 12.90
CA ASP A 47 -9.16 -11.66 14.29
C ASP A 47 -9.48 -10.25 14.81
N ALA A 48 -9.22 -9.22 14.00
CA ALA A 48 -9.42 -7.80 14.29
C ALA A 48 -8.74 -7.28 15.58
N LYS A 49 -7.81 -8.03 16.20
CA LYS A 49 -7.21 -7.66 17.48
C LYS A 49 -6.17 -6.54 17.35
N ASN A 50 -5.46 -6.51 16.23
CA ASN A 50 -4.40 -5.54 15.95
C ASN A 50 -4.58 -4.91 14.57
N PRO A 51 -5.68 -4.17 14.35
CA PRO A 51 -5.99 -3.60 13.05
C PRO A 51 -4.97 -2.50 12.72
N MET A 52 -4.41 -2.55 11.51
CA MET A 52 -3.41 -1.59 11.07
C MET A 52 -4.09 -0.29 10.63
N LYS A 53 -3.98 0.74 11.46
CA LYS A 53 -4.37 2.11 11.11
C LYS A 53 -3.32 2.72 10.18
N VAL A 54 -3.79 3.29 9.07
CA VAL A 54 -2.95 3.89 8.03
C VAL A 54 -3.56 5.20 7.53
N GLU A 55 -2.74 5.95 6.82
CA GLU A 55 -3.11 7.15 6.07
C GLU A 55 -2.73 6.94 4.61
N PHE A 56 -3.67 7.19 3.70
CA PHE A 56 -3.31 7.38 2.30
C PHE A 56 -2.91 8.84 2.12
N GLN A 57 -1.65 9.04 1.78
CA GLN A 57 -1.07 10.36 1.53
C GLN A 57 -0.90 10.54 0.04
N GLU A 58 -1.60 11.52 -0.53
CA GLU A 58 -1.39 11.98 -1.91
C GLU A 58 -0.12 12.82 -1.94
N CYS A 59 0.78 12.55 -2.90
CA CYS A 59 2.08 13.21 -2.99
C CYS A 59 2.26 13.77 -4.40
N GLN A 60 2.47 15.08 -4.54
CA GLN A 60 2.63 15.70 -5.87
C GLN A 60 3.84 15.16 -6.64
N SER A 61 4.92 14.82 -5.94
CA SER A 61 6.13 14.19 -6.47
C SER A 61 5.89 12.80 -7.05
N LEU A 62 4.81 12.13 -6.63
CA LEU A 62 4.39 10.84 -7.18
C LEU A 62 3.51 10.98 -8.44
N GLU A 63 3.04 12.20 -8.74
CA GLU A 63 2.36 12.53 -9.99
C GLU A 63 3.35 12.83 -11.13
N VAL A 64 4.65 12.92 -10.83
CA VAL A 64 5.70 13.11 -11.84
C VAL A 64 6.05 11.76 -12.47
N GLY A 65 5.77 11.64 -13.76
CA GLY A 65 5.88 10.41 -14.55
C GLY A 65 4.76 10.33 -15.58
N GLU A 66 4.64 9.22 -16.28
CA GLU A 66 3.53 8.99 -17.20
C GLU A 66 2.18 8.92 -16.45
N PRO A 67 1.07 9.38 -17.05
CA PRO A 67 -0.19 9.53 -16.34
C PRO A 67 -0.77 8.18 -15.90
N HIS A 68 -1.04 8.04 -14.60
CA HIS A 68 -1.96 7.02 -14.10
C HIS A 68 -3.39 7.51 -14.38
N ASP A 69 -4.06 6.90 -15.36
CA ASP A 69 -5.41 7.24 -15.81
C ASP A 69 -6.35 7.62 -14.64
N THR A 70 -6.66 8.91 -14.51
CA THR A 70 -7.57 9.57 -13.53
C THR A 70 -7.37 9.29 -12.04
N GLN A 71 -6.34 8.57 -11.63
CA GLN A 71 -6.22 8.07 -10.26
C GLN A 71 -5.10 8.78 -9.50
N LYS A 72 -5.37 9.12 -8.24
CA LYS A 72 -4.44 9.86 -7.39
C LYS A 72 -3.32 8.95 -6.91
N SER A 73 -2.09 9.33 -7.19
CA SER A 73 -0.89 8.63 -6.74
C SER A 73 -0.53 9.09 -5.33
N GLY A 74 -0.06 8.13 -4.54
CA GLY A 74 0.22 8.36 -3.15
C GLY A 74 0.97 7.22 -2.51
N ARG A 75 1.04 7.28 -1.19
CA ARG A 75 1.66 6.24 -0.36
C ARG A 75 0.76 5.89 0.80
N ILE A 76 0.97 4.69 1.34
CA ILE A 76 0.27 4.23 2.55
C ILE A 76 1.21 4.43 3.74
N TYR A 77 0.98 5.48 4.52
CA TYR A 77 1.71 5.81 5.73
C TYR A 77 1.11 5.07 6.94
N VAL A 78 1.97 4.57 7.82
CA VAL A 78 1.62 3.89 9.07
C VAL A 78 2.07 4.75 10.25
N PRO A 79 1.18 5.60 10.81
CA PRO A 79 1.57 6.60 11.83
C PRO A 79 2.22 5.99 13.06
N SER A 80 1.75 4.83 13.52
CA SER A 80 2.28 4.14 14.72
C SER A 80 3.73 3.66 14.57
N LYS A 81 4.26 3.62 13.34
CA LYS A 81 5.62 3.18 13.03
C LYS A 81 6.46 4.28 12.38
N ASN A 82 5.86 5.41 12.03
CA ASN A 82 6.47 6.47 11.23
C ASN A 82 7.16 5.92 9.95
N LYS A 83 6.47 5.01 9.26
CA LYS A 83 6.97 4.28 8.08
C LYS A 83 5.86 4.13 7.04
N CYS A 84 6.25 3.80 5.81
CA CYS A 84 5.34 3.58 4.70
C CYS A 84 5.34 2.12 4.27
N ILE A 85 4.24 1.65 3.70
CA ILE A 85 4.16 0.31 3.12
C ILE A 85 4.85 0.33 1.75
N ALA A 86 5.88 -0.51 1.61
CA ALA A 86 6.68 -0.65 0.40
C ALA A 86 6.69 -2.10 -0.10
N ILE A 87 6.90 -2.29 -1.41
CA ILE A 87 7.21 -3.59 -2.01
C ILE A 87 8.72 -3.86 -1.97
N THR A 88 9.12 -4.98 -1.38
CA THR A 88 10.54 -5.32 -1.15
C THR A 88 11.27 -5.93 -2.35
N ASN A 89 10.52 -6.41 -3.33
CA ASN A 89 11.05 -7.09 -4.52
C ASN A 89 10.51 -6.47 -5.82
N GLN A 90 10.38 -5.13 -5.85
CA GLN A 90 9.83 -4.39 -6.99
C GLN A 90 10.64 -4.60 -8.27
N GLN A 91 11.96 -4.75 -8.15
CA GLN A 91 12.87 -5.04 -9.26
C GLN A 91 12.60 -6.38 -9.98
N ASN A 92 11.79 -7.27 -9.39
CA ASN A 92 11.46 -8.52 -10.05
C ASN A 92 10.49 -8.25 -11.21
N ALA A 93 10.82 -8.76 -12.39
CA ALA A 93 9.95 -8.66 -13.56
C ALA A 93 8.59 -9.35 -13.37
N VAL A 94 8.51 -10.36 -12.50
CA VAL A 94 7.30 -11.16 -12.24
C VAL A 94 7.10 -11.31 -10.73
N GLY A 95 5.83 -11.20 -10.31
CA GLY A 95 5.41 -11.42 -8.92
C GLY A 95 5.43 -12.90 -8.50
N PRO A 96 4.98 -13.21 -7.27
CA PRO A 96 4.30 -12.31 -6.34
C PRO A 96 5.23 -11.28 -5.69
N TYR A 97 4.64 -10.15 -5.29
CA TYR A 97 5.32 -9.05 -4.64
C TYR A 97 5.03 -9.03 -3.14
N TYR A 98 6.01 -8.59 -2.36
CA TYR A 98 6.00 -8.71 -0.91
C TYR A 98 6.06 -7.35 -0.22
N THR A 99 5.10 -7.08 0.66
CA THR A 99 5.05 -5.83 1.44
C THR A 99 5.97 -5.87 2.67
N SER A 100 6.58 -4.73 2.99
CA SER A 100 7.23 -4.45 4.28
C SER A 100 7.06 -2.97 4.63
N LEU A 101 7.31 -2.62 5.90
CA LEU A 101 7.49 -1.23 6.28
C LEU A 101 8.90 -0.74 5.94
N ASP A 102 8.97 0.44 5.34
CA ASP A 102 10.21 1.12 5.03
C ASP A 102 10.13 2.62 5.36
N THR A 103 11.27 3.30 5.37
CA THR A 103 11.34 4.76 5.46
C THR A 103 10.54 5.37 4.30
N CYS A 104 9.65 6.30 4.62
CA CYS A 104 8.80 6.92 3.62
C CYS A 104 9.60 7.71 2.59
N ASN A 105 9.38 7.42 1.31
CA ASN A 105 9.97 8.10 0.18
C ASN A 105 8.93 8.19 -0.96
N THR A 106 9.38 8.52 -2.17
CA THR A 106 8.57 8.72 -3.37
C THR A 106 8.96 7.76 -4.50
N GLU A 107 9.61 6.66 -4.14
CA GLU A 107 10.09 5.64 -5.08
C GLU A 107 8.97 4.67 -5.45
N TYR A 108 9.11 4.02 -6.60
CA TYR A 108 8.13 3.04 -7.15
C TYR A 108 7.63 1.97 -6.17
N PRO A 109 8.48 1.39 -5.28
CA PRO A 109 8.02 0.47 -4.24
C PRO A 109 6.91 1.00 -3.33
N GLN A 110 6.78 2.32 -3.17
CA GLN A 110 5.83 2.98 -2.29
C GLN A 110 4.71 3.70 -3.07
N ARG A 111 4.63 3.52 -4.39
CA ARG A 111 3.59 4.13 -5.23
C ARG A 111 2.32 3.29 -5.20
N TRP A 112 1.33 3.82 -4.49
CA TRP A 112 -0.01 3.30 -4.42
C TRP A 112 -0.96 4.27 -5.10
N VAL A 113 -2.04 3.74 -5.64
CA VAL A 113 -3.02 4.50 -6.38
C VAL A 113 -4.37 4.37 -5.69
N LEU A 114 -5.04 5.51 -5.46
CA LEU A 114 -6.38 5.58 -4.93
C LEU A 114 -7.39 5.81 -6.05
N ASN A 115 -8.22 4.81 -6.31
CA ASN A 115 -9.35 4.90 -7.21
C ASN A 115 -10.63 5.24 -6.43
N THR A 116 -10.97 6.53 -6.41
CA THR A 116 -12.13 7.07 -5.71
C THR A 116 -13.46 6.64 -6.33
N ALA A 117 -13.52 6.48 -7.66
CA ALA A 117 -14.70 6.01 -8.38
C ALA A 117 -15.07 4.56 -8.04
N ASN A 118 -14.07 3.72 -7.78
CA ASN A 118 -14.26 2.35 -7.30
C ASN A 118 -14.20 2.32 -5.78
N ASN A 119 -15.09 3.02 -5.07
CA ASN A 119 -15.24 2.97 -3.60
C ASN A 119 -13.91 3.08 -2.82
N ASN A 120 -13.03 4.00 -3.24
CA ASN A 120 -11.70 4.20 -2.65
C ASN A 120 -10.84 2.92 -2.66
N ALA A 121 -10.81 2.22 -3.80
CA ALA A 121 -9.96 1.06 -4.02
C ALA A 121 -8.50 1.51 -4.04
N ILE A 122 -7.63 0.78 -3.33
CA ILE A 122 -6.19 1.04 -3.31
C ILE A 122 -5.47 -0.10 -3.99
N TYR A 123 -4.60 0.24 -4.93
CA TYR A 123 -3.74 -0.69 -5.66
C TYR A 123 -2.30 -0.23 -5.60
N TRP A 124 -1.38 -1.17 -5.77
CA TRP A 124 0.02 -0.83 -6.04
C TRP A 124 0.19 -0.62 -7.55
N SER A 125 0.83 0.48 -7.96
CA SER A 125 1.10 0.75 -9.37
C SER A 125 2.48 0.25 -9.82
N GLY A 126 3.44 0.17 -8.90
CA GLY A 126 4.80 -0.28 -9.19
C GLY A 126 5.56 0.66 -10.14
N ASP A 127 6.54 0.09 -10.84
CA ASP A 127 7.42 0.81 -11.77
C ASP A 127 6.83 0.89 -13.18
N SER A 128 7.20 1.95 -13.90
CA SER A 128 6.95 2.07 -15.33
C SER A 128 8.03 1.32 -16.10
N ASP A 129 7.69 0.61 -17.17
CA ASP A 129 8.70 0.03 -18.05
C ASP A 129 9.52 1.12 -18.80
N GLU A 130 10.54 0.70 -19.55
CA GLU A 130 11.40 1.61 -20.35
C GLU A 130 10.61 2.47 -21.35
N GLU A 131 9.38 2.08 -21.66
CA GLU A 131 8.47 2.74 -22.61
C GLU A 131 7.49 3.69 -21.89
N GLY A 132 7.60 3.81 -20.57
CA GLY A 132 6.76 4.68 -19.74
C GLY A 132 5.38 4.08 -19.42
N THR A 133 5.12 2.81 -19.78
CA THR A 133 3.84 2.18 -19.43
C THR A 133 3.87 1.71 -17.98
N ILE A 134 2.91 2.17 -17.17
CA ILE A 134 2.83 1.84 -15.75
C ILE A 134 2.26 0.43 -15.58
N LEU A 135 3.05 -0.60 -15.84
CA LEU A 135 2.60 -1.98 -15.73
C LEU A 135 3.68 -2.86 -15.11
N GLN A 136 3.92 -2.72 -13.80
CA GLN A 136 4.70 -3.70 -13.08
C GLN A 136 4.14 -5.12 -13.29
N GLY A 137 4.99 -6.06 -13.71
CA GLY A 137 4.54 -7.42 -14.06
C GLY A 137 3.68 -7.52 -15.32
N GLY A 138 3.61 -6.45 -16.14
CA GLY A 138 2.91 -6.42 -17.43
C GLY A 138 1.39 -6.49 -17.36
N CYS A 139 0.80 -6.16 -16.20
CA CYS A 139 -0.60 -6.53 -15.93
C CYS A 139 -1.47 -5.43 -15.29
N GLY A 140 -0.98 -4.19 -15.17
CA GLY A 140 -1.76 -3.12 -14.56
C GLY A 140 -1.48 -2.93 -13.09
N LEU A 141 -2.47 -2.32 -12.45
CA LEU A 141 -2.54 -2.13 -11.01
C LEU A 141 -2.65 -3.48 -10.30
N LEU A 142 -1.86 -3.65 -9.25
CA LEU A 142 -1.76 -4.89 -8.50
C LEU A 142 -2.49 -4.78 -7.16
N GLY A 143 -3.17 -5.86 -6.78
CA GLY A 143 -3.89 -5.98 -5.52
C GLY A 143 -3.37 -7.15 -4.69
N TYR A 144 -3.91 -7.36 -3.49
CA TYR A 144 -3.55 -8.54 -2.72
C TYR A 144 -4.13 -9.81 -3.33
N LYS A 145 -3.40 -10.91 -3.19
CA LYS A 145 -3.87 -12.25 -3.56
C LYS A 145 -5.08 -12.65 -2.72
N SER A 146 -6.16 -13.05 -3.37
CA SER A 146 -7.40 -13.45 -2.69
C SER A 146 -8.05 -14.68 -3.35
N HIS A 147 -8.88 -15.38 -2.57
CA HIS A 147 -9.83 -16.35 -3.10
C HIS A 147 -11.13 -15.65 -3.54
N ASN A 148 -12.11 -16.46 -3.96
CA ASN A 148 -13.47 -15.99 -4.22
C ASN A 148 -13.98 -15.09 -3.09
N ARG A 149 -14.65 -13.99 -3.48
CA ARG A 149 -15.20 -12.97 -2.57
C ARG A 149 -14.17 -12.17 -1.78
N GLY A 150 -12.92 -12.06 -2.25
CA GLY A 150 -11.94 -11.11 -1.71
C GLY A 150 -11.30 -11.52 -0.39
N VAL A 151 -11.42 -12.79 0.02
CA VAL A 151 -10.74 -13.31 1.22
C VAL A 151 -9.25 -13.47 0.91
N PRO A 152 -8.32 -12.81 1.65
CA PRO A 152 -6.89 -12.91 1.38
C PRO A 152 -6.36 -14.34 1.45
N VAL A 153 -5.50 -14.73 0.50
CA VAL A 153 -4.80 -16.02 0.55
C VAL A 153 -3.52 -15.85 1.36
N ILE A 154 -3.40 -16.60 2.44
CA ILE A 154 -2.19 -16.65 3.24
C ILE A 154 -1.28 -17.73 2.66
N THR A 155 -0.19 -17.32 2.01
CA THR A 155 0.76 -18.22 1.33
C THR A 155 2.05 -18.43 2.12
N HIS A 156 2.29 -17.64 3.17
CA HIS A 156 3.53 -17.66 3.94
C HIS A 156 3.28 -17.90 5.43
N SER A 157 4.26 -18.52 6.10
CA SER A 157 4.21 -18.90 7.51
C SER A 157 4.02 -17.74 8.49
N ASN A 158 4.30 -16.50 8.08
CA ASN A 158 4.13 -15.30 8.92
C ASN A 158 2.82 -14.55 8.64
N ASN A 159 1.81 -15.22 8.07
CA ASN A 159 0.55 -14.63 7.63
C ASN A 159 0.69 -13.48 6.64
N GLN A 160 1.85 -13.36 6.00
CA GLN A 160 2.16 -12.30 5.06
C GLN A 160 1.28 -12.43 3.82
N ILE A 161 0.73 -11.30 3.38
CA ILE A 161 0.01 -11.22 2.12
C ILE A 161 0.98 -11.00 0.95
N THR A 162 0.55 -11.40 -0.24
CA THR A 162 1.25 -11.13 -1.49
C THR A 162 0.44 -10.17 -2.33
N VAL A 163 1.13 -9.36 -3.13
CA VAL A 163 0.56 -8.48 -4.14
C VAL A 163 0.79 -9.10 -5.52
N GLU A 164 -0.24 -9.17 -6.35
CA GLU A 164 -0.19 -9.85 -7.65
C GLU A 164 -1.14 -9.23 -8.68
N CYS A 165 -0.91 -9.58 -9.95
CA CYS A 165 -1.77 -9.27 -11.07
C CYS A 165 -3.20 -9.81 -10.85
N LYS A 166 -4.22 -9.05 -11.26
CA LYS A 166 -5.64 -9.39 -11.03
C LYS A 166 -6.00 -9.59 -9.54
N GLY A 167 -5.14 -9.10 -8.64
CA GLY A 167 -5.38 -9.13 -7.21
C GLY A 167 -6.56 -8.25 -6.81
N THR A 168 -7.07 -8.46 -5.59
CA THR A 168 -8.18 -7.66 -5.05
C THR A 168 -7.65 -6.35 -4.46
N PRO A 169 -8.34 -5.21 -4.65
CA PRO A 169 -7.93 -3.95 -4.06
C PRO A 169 -7.95 -3.97 -2.55
N PHE A 170 -6.96 -3.28 -1.96
CA PHE A 170 -7.02 -2.85 -0.58
C PHE A 170 -8.08 -1.78 -0.40
N ARG A 171 -8.55 -1.62 0.84
CA ARG A 171 -9.58 -0.67 1.23
C ARG A 171 -9.20 -0.01 2.54
N LEU A 172 -9.78 1.15 2.81
CA LEU A 172 -9.68 1.80 4.11
C LEU A 172 -11.06 1.80 4.79
N ALA A 173 -11.17 1.07 5.89
CA ALA A 173 -12.37 1.03 6.71
C ALA A 173 -12.33 2.14 7.78
N LYS A 174 -13.50 2.73 8.08
CA LYS A 174 -13.64 3.75 9.14
C LYS A 174 -13.47 3.16 10.55
N ALA A 175 -13.82 1.89 10.71
CA ALA A 175 -13.72 1.14 11.95
C ALA A 175 -13.01 -0.20 11.70
N PRO A 176 -12.33 -0.77 12.71
CA PRO A 176 -11.72 -2.08 12.58
C PRO A 176 -12.77 -3.19 12.65
N HIS A 177 -12.60 -4.24 11.86
CA HIS A 177 -13.55 -5.35 11.71
C HIS A 177 -12.87 -6.67 11.37
#